data_AF-A0A351SPH0-F1
#
_entry.id   AF-A0A351SPH0-F1
#
_cell.length_a   1.000
_cell.length_b   1.000
_cell.length_c   1.000
_cell.angle_alpha   90.00
_cell.angle_beta   90.00
_cell.angle_gamma   90.00
#
_symmetry.space_group_name_H-M   'P 1'
#
loop_
_entity.id
_entity.type
_entity.pdbx_description
1 polymer ?
#
loop_
_entity_poly.entity_id
_entity_poly.type
_entity_poly.pdbx_seq_one_letter_code
_entity_poly.pdbx_strand_id
1 'polypeptide(L)'
;MAVLVNFKICDNARECGGVGVCPTGALYYDEEKKTLAIDNDKCISCGRCEKECPIGAIRVTKTDEEYEQIKKSIEEDDRKIEDLFVDRYGATPLSDFFQIDEAEIAEKVKISKCVFVELYDDDSIECLLKSIPIKNLSQAIDDEVMYYKVGASHISLEKYDISSLPALLIFKNGNFEGAVEGYYSLDEEEVLLRKIKTIYNK
;
A
#
# COMPACT_ATOMS: atom_id res chain seq x y z
N MET A 1 -28.65 -0.63 18.41
CA MET A 1 -27.47 -1.48 18.70
C MET A 1 -27.01 -2.13 17.42
N ALA A 2 -25.86 -1.74 16.88
CA ALA A 2 -25.43 -2.23 15.57
C ALA A 2 -23.91 -2.29 15.46
N VAL A 3 -23.44 -3.20 14.61
CA VAL A 3 -22.08 -3.20 14.09
C VAL A 3 -22.09 -2.40 12.78
N LEU A 4 -21.18 -1.46 12.66
CA LEU A 4 -20.88 -0.78 11.40
C LEU A 4 -19.50 -1.20 10.92
N VAL A 5 -19.37 -1.36 9.62
CA VAL A 5 -18.09 -1.58 8.97
C VAL A 5 -17.84 -0.44 8.00
N ASN A 6 -16.70 0.21 8.16
CA ASN A 6 -16.21 1.18 7.21
C ASN A 6 -15.59 0.45 6.02
N PHE A 7 -16.39 0.24 4.97
CA PHE A 7 -15.94 -0.41 3.73
C PHE A 7 -14.92 0.41 2.93
N LYS A 8 -14.73 1.71 3.23
CA LYS A 8 -13.66 2.51 2.61
C LYS A 8 -12.28 2.06 3.07
N ILE A 9 -12.18 1.48 4.26
CA ILE A 9 -10.93 0.99 4.86
C ILE A 9 -10.91 -0.54 5.02
N CYS A 10 -12.04 -1.23 4.90
CA CYS A 10 -12.06 -2.69 5.00
C CYS A 10 -11.45 -3.37 3.76
N ASP A 11 -10.53 -4.30 3.98
CA ASP A 11 -9.91 -5.14 2.94
C ASP A 11 -10.84 -6.24 2.40
N ASN A 12 -12.03 -6.43 3.01
CA ASN A 12 -13.00 -7.45 2.65
C ASN A 12 -12.40 -8.86 2.54
N ALA A 13 -11.36 -9.15 3.33
CA ALA A 13 -10.69 -10.45 3.28
C ALA A 13 -11.66 -11.57 3.65
N ARG A 14 -11.65 -12.65 2.87
CA ARG A 14 -12.44 -13.87 3.14
C ARG A 14 -12.11 -14.47 4.50
N GLU A 15 -10.86 -14.35 4.90
CA GLU A 15 -10.31 -14.84 6.18
C GLU A 15 -10.32 -13.72 7.24
N CYS A 16 -11.44 -12.99 7.35
CA CYS A 16 -11.58 -11.96 8.36
C CYS A 16 -11.62 -12.57 9.76
N GLY A 17 -10.64 -12.23 10.61
CA GLY A 17 -10.63 -12.64 12.02
C GLY A 17 -11.91 -12.25 12.76
N GLY A 18 -12.50 -11.10 12.41
CA GLY A 18 -13.78 -10.63 12.92
C GLY A 18 -14.95 -11.61 12.69
N VAL A 19 -14.98 -12.28 11.54
CA VAL A 19 -15.98 -13.33 11.23
C VAL A 19 -15.73 -14.55 12.10
N GLY A 20 -14.47 -14.98 12.23
CA GLY A 20 -14.08 -16.14 13.05
C GLY A 20 -14.39 -15.99 14.54
N VAL A 21 -14.32 -14.77 15.08
CA VAL A 21 -14.60 -14.51 16.51
C VAL A 21 -16.07 -14.18 16.80
N CYS A 22 -16.91 -14.05 15.77
CA CYS A 22 -18.31 -13.65 15.93
C CYS A 22 -19.15 -14.83 16.48
N PRO A 23 -19.65 -14.78 17.74
CA PRO A 23 -20.34 -15.91 18.33
C PRO A 23 -21.76 -16.12 17.80
N THR A 24 -22.37 -15.07 17.24
CA THR A 24 -23.75 -15.10 16.74
C THR A 24 -23.84 -15.26 15.23
N GLY A 25 -22.71 -15.25 14.53
CA GLY A 25 -22.68 -15.23 13.06
C GLY A 25 -23.28 -13.95 12.45
N ALA A 26 -23.38 -12.86 13.23
CA ALA A 26 -23.86 -11.57 12.75
C ALA A 26 -22.94 -10.97 11.68
N LEU A 27 -21.63 -11.24 11.74
CA LEU A 27 -20.66 -10.87 10.72
C LEU A 27 -20.26 -12.12 9.95
N TYR A 28 -20.43 -12.10 8.63
CA TYR A 28 -20.12 -13.23 7.75
C TYR A 28 -19.60 -12.75 6.40
N TYR A 29 -19.00 -13.65 5.64
CA TYR A 29 -18.57 -13.38 4.27
C TYR A 29 -19.69 -13.77 3.29
N ASP A 30 -20.13 -12.82 2.47
CA ASP A 30 -21.09 -13.03 1.40
C ASP A 30 -20.34 -13.48 0.14
N GLU A 31 -20.44 -14.76 -0.19
CA GLU A 31 -19.77 -15.39 -1.33
C GLU A 31 -20.32 -14.87 -2.68
N GLU A 32 -21.57 -14.39 -2.74
CA GLU A 32 -22.16 -13.87 -3.98
C GLU A 32 -21.64 -12.46 -4.28
N LYS A 33 -21.51 -11.63 -3.25
CA LYS A 33 -21.01 -10.25 -3.38
C LYS A 33 -19.51 -10.12 -3.17
N LYS A 34 -18.83 -11.21 -2.80
CA LYS A 34 -17.39 -11.26 -2.47
C LYS A 34 -17.00 -10.19 -1.44
N THR A 35 -17.85 -9.94 -0.46
CA THR A 35 -17.68 -8.87 0.54
C THR A 35 -18.16 -9.32 1.91
N LEU A 36 -17.75 -8.61 2.96
CA LEU A 36 -18.29 -8.86 4.29
C LEU A 36 -19.72 -8.31 4.39
N ALA A 37 -20.61 -9.13 4.93
CA ALA A 37 -21.99 -8.76 5.20
C ALA A 37 -22.27 -8.84 6.71
N ILE A 38 -23.18 -7.98 7.16
CA ILE A 38 -23.54 -7.84 8.57
C ILE A 38 -25.04 -7.96 8.70
N ASP A 39 -25.46 -8.87 9.57
CA ASP A 39 -26.82 -9.03 10.04
C ASP A 39 -26.93 -8.42 11.45
N ASN A 40 -27.41 -7.18 11.50
CA ASN A 40 -27.53 -6.43 12.75
C ASN A 40 -28.60 -7.00 13.69
N ASP A 41 -29.58 -7.77 13.18
CA ASP A 41 -30.60 -8.40 14.02
C ASP A 41 -30.01 -9.52 14.89
N LYS A 42 -28.91 -10.14 14.44
CA LYS A 42 -28.16 -11.16 15.20
C LYS A 42 -27.04 -10.57 16.06
N CYS A 43 -26.78 -9.26 15.96
CA CYS A 43 -25.67 -8.64 16.65
C CYS A 43 -26.01 -8.37 18.13
N ILE A 44 -25.18 -8.88 19.03
CA ILE A 44 -25.32 -8.65 20.49
C ILE A 44 -24.39 -7.54 21.01
N SER A 45 -23.82 -6.73 20.11
CA SER A 45 -22.85 -5.66 20.43
C SER A 45 -21.73 -6.07 21.39
N CYS A 46 -21.20 -7.29 21.23
CA CYS A 46 -20.17 -7.83 22.13
C CYS A 46 -18.77 -7.22 21.93
N GLY A 47 -18.53 -6.50 20.82
CA GLY A 47 -17.27 -5.80 20.53
C GLY A 47 -16.09 -6.70 20.14
N ARG A 48 -16.30 -8.02 19.98
CA ARG A 48 -15.20 -8.95 19.63
C ARG A 48 -14.62 -8.68 18.25
N CYS A 49 -15.49 -8.50 17.24
CA CYS A 49 -15.08 -8.19 15.88
C CYS A 49 -14.34 -6.86 15.75
N GLU A 50 -14.73 -5.84 16.53
CA GLU A 50 -14.02 -4.56 16.58
C GLU A 50 -12.61 -4.70 17.14
N LYS A 51 -12.43 -5.45 18.23
CA LYS A 51 -11.09 -5.71 18.82
C LYS A 51 -10.19 -6.53 17.91
N GLU A 52 -10.78 -7.45 17.16
CA GLU A 52 -10.04 -8.31 16.23
C GLU A 52 -9.66 -7.57 14.94
N CYS A 53 -10.28 -6.42 14.64
CA CYS A 53 -10.02 -5.69 13.42
C CYS A 53 -8.76 -4.82 13.56
N PRO A 54 -7.62 -5.21 12.96
CA PRO A 54 -6.34 -4.53 13.18
C PRO A 54 -6.32 -3.10 12.60
N ILE A 55 -7.09 -2.87 11.54
CA ILE A 55 -7.23 -1.58 10.87
C ILE A 55 -8.34 -0.71 11.49
N GLY A 56 -9.10 -1.26 12.44
CA GLY A 56 -10.23 -0.56 13.03
C GLY A 56 -11.34 -0.21 12.04
N ALA A 57 -11.57 -1.01 10.99
CA ALA A 57 -12.70 -0.84 10.08
C ALA A 57 -14.05 -1.18 10.72
N ILE A 58 -14.05 -2.05 11.72
CA ILE A 58 -15.26 -2.51 12.40
C ILE A 58 -15.47 -1.66 13.66
N ARG A 59 -16.69 -1.14 13.83
CA ARG A 59 -17.12 -0.41 15.04
C ARG A 59 -18.40 -0.99 15.59
N VAL A 60 -18.49 -1.11 16.91
CA VAL A 60 -19.67 -1.64 17.60
C VAL A 60 -20.32 -0.56 18.45
N THR A 61 -21.63 -0.37 18.30
CA THR A 61 -22.37 0.64 19.05
C THR A 61 -23.34 0.01 20.03
N LYS A 62 -23.56 0.69 21.14
CA LYS A 62 -24.54 0.28 22.16
C LYS A 62 -25.71 1.24 22.22
N THR A 63 -25.49 2.51 21.91
CA THR A 63 -26.55 3.52 21.81
C THR A 63 -26.77 3.97 20.38
N ASP A 64 -27.94 4.56 20.12
CA ASP A 64 -28.28 5.13 18.81
C ASP A 64 -27.54 6.46 18.56
N GLU A 65 -27.19 7.19 19.62
CA GLU A 65 -26.36 8.40 19.53
C GLU A 65 -24.94 8.07 19.02
N GLU A 66 -24.33 6.99 19.54
CA GLU A 66 -23.04 6.50 19.06
C GLU A 66 -23.11 6.02 17.60
N TYR A 67 -24.24 5.45 17.18
CA TYR A 67 -24.45 4.99 15.82
C TYR A 67 -24.35 6.12 14.80
N GLU A 68 -25.06 7.23 15.04
CA GLU A 68 -25.04 8.38 14.14
C GLU A 68 -23.67 9.07 14.14
N GLN A 69 -23.00 9.16 15.29
CA GLN A 69 -21.64 9.69 15.39
C GLN A 69 -20.63 8.86 14.57
N ILE A 70 -20.68 7.52 14.72
CA ILE A 70 -19.77 6.63 13.99
C ILE A 70 -20.07 6.68 12.50
N LYS A 71 -21.34 6.68 12.10
CA LYS A 71 -21.73 6.80 10.69
C LYS A 71 -21.20 8.09 10.07
N LYS A 72 -21.37 9.22 10.76
CA LYS A 72 -20.81 10.49 10.33
C LYS A 72 -19.29 10.45 10.23
N SER A 73 -18.61 9.85 11.21
CA SER A 73 -17.16 9.71 11.20
C SER A 73 -16.65 8.83 10.05
N ILE A 74 -17.43 7.83 9.61
CA ILE A 74 -17.12 6.98 8.44
C ILE A 74 -17.32 7.75 7.14
N GLU A 75 -18.36 8.59 7.07
CA GLU A 75 -18.63 9.44 5.91
C GLU A 75 -17.54 10.52 5.74
N GLU A 76 -17.10 11.13 6.85
CA GLU A 76 -16.01 12.13 6.92
C GLU A 76 -14.61 11.50 6.86
N ASP A 77 -14.50 10.16 6.88
CA ASP A 77 -13.22 9.47 6.73
C ASP A 77 -12.75 9.53 5.26
N ASP A 78 -11.70 10.30 5.01
CA ASP A 78 -11.03 10.43 3.71
C ASP A 78 -10.03 9.30 3.44
N ARG A 79 -9.72 8.46 4.44
CA ARG A 79 -8.76 7.36 4.31
C ARG A 79 -9.27 6.30 3.34
N LYS A 80 -8.37 5.78 2.51
CA LYS A 80 -8.63 4.68 1.58
C LYS A 80 -7.90 3.41 2.02
N ILE A 81 -8.31 2.29 1.46
CA ILE A 81 -7.64 0.98 1.64
C ILE A 81 -6.13 1.09 1.39
N GLU A 82 -5.70 1.93 0.45
CA GLU A 82 -4.31 2.20 0.10
C GLU A 82 -3.48 2.79 1.27
N ASP A 83 -4.07 3.63 2.12
CA ASP A 83 -3.40 4.24 3.28
C ASP A 83 -3.12 3.20 4.39
N LEU A 84 -3.95 2.17 4.49
CA LEU A 84 -3.87 1.14 5.54
C LEU A 84 -2.76 0.13 5.31
N PHE A 85 -2.37 -0.05 4.06
CA PHE A 85 -1.26 -0.90 3.68
C PHE A 85 0.08 -0.34 4.17
N VAL A 86 0.16 0.97 4.39
CA VAL A 86 1.33 1.66 4.94
C VAL A 86 1.41 1.49 6.47
N ASP A 87 0.26 1.58 7.17
CA ASP A 87 0.22 1.59 8.64
C ASP A 87 0.26 0.19 9.29
N ARG A 88 -0.32 -0.84 8.67
CA ARG A 88 -0.43 -2.18 9.29
C ARG A 88 0.86 -3.01 9.20
N TYR A 89 1.70 -2.73 8.20
CA TYR A 89 2.86 -3.56 7.89
C TYR A 89 4.20 -2.81 8.02
N GLY A 90 4.20 -1.48 8.26
CA GLY A 90 5.43 -0.66 8.33
C GLY A 90 6.24 -0.63 7.02
N ALA A 91 5.82 -1.42 6.05
CA ALA A 91 6.22 -1.53 4.68
C ALA A 91 4.90 -1.76 3.95
N THR A 92 4.60 -0.93 2.96
CA THR A 92 3.62 -1.27 1.93
C THR A 92 3.86 -2.73 1.55
N PRO A 93 2.88 -3.65 1.58
CA PRO A 93 3.11 -4.92 0.96
C PRO A 93 3.45 -4.59 -0.48
N LEU A 94 4.67 -4.95 -0.84
CA LEU A 94 5.04 -5.31 -2.20
C LEU A 94 4.21 -6.54 -2.56
N SER A 95 2.89 -6.35 -2.56
CA SER A 95 1.97 -7.28 -3.18
C SER A 95 2.25 -7.19 -4.66
N ASP A 96 2.01 -8.30 -5.34
CA ASP A 96 2.18 -8.51 -6.78
C ASP A 96 1.49 -7.47 -7.68
N PHE A 97 0.83 -6.44 -7.11
CA PHE A 97 0.29 -5.25 -7.78
C PHE A 97 1.34 -4.20 -8.19
N PHE A 98 2.50 -4.15 -7.51
CA PHE A 98 3.60 -3.25 -7.88
C PHE A 98 4.67 -3.94 -8.72
N GLN A 99 4.65 -5.28 -8.78
CA GLN A 99 5.49 -6.03 -9.70
C GLN A 99 4.86 -5.92 -11.08
N ILE A 100 5.60 -5.32 -12.00
CA ILE A 100 5.17 -5.17 -13.39
C ILE A 100 6.22 -5.81 -14.28
N ASP A 101 5.79 -6.28 -15.44
CA ASP A 101 6.73 -6.72 -16.47
C ASP A 101 7.45 -5.52 -17.08
N GLU A 102 8.64 -5.74 -17.65
CA GLU A 102 9.44 -4.68 -18.31
C GLU A 102 8.66 -3.95 -19.41
N ALA A 103 7.72 -4.64 -20.06
CA ALA A 103 6.87 -4.10 -21.10
C ALA A 103 5.90 -3.02 -20.57
N GLU A 104 5.46 -3.15 -19.32
CA GLU A 104 4.47 -2.25 -18.71
C GLU A 104 5.07 -0.94 -18.22
N ILE A 105 6.40 -0.86 -18.04
CA ILE A 105 7.11 0.37 -17.61
C ILE A 105 6.69 1.55 -18.48
N ALA A 106 6.64 1.36 -19.81
CA ALA A 106 6.32 2.43 -20.76
C ALA A 106 4.88 2.95 -20.65
N GLU A 107 3.96 2.15 -20.15
CA GLU A 107 2.57 2.54 -19.93
C GLU A 107 2.40 3.18 -18.54
N LYS A 108 2.99 2.57 -17.50
CA LYS A 108 2.89 3.05 -16.11
C LYS A 108 3.55 4.42 -15.91
N VAL A 109 4.66 4.67 -16.60
CA VAL A 109 5.39 5.95 -16.55
C VAL A 109 4.59 7.13 -17.12
N LYS A 110 3.50 6.87 -17.86
CA LYS A 110 2.59 7.91 -18.38
C LYS A 110 1.43 8.25 -17.43
N ILE A 111 1.19 7.42 -16.42
CA ILE A 111 0.03 7.55 -15.51
C ILE A 111 0.24 8.69 -14.52
N SER A 112 1.45 8.80 -13.98
CA SER A 112 1.77 9.76 -12.92
C SER A 112 2.91 10.68 -13.33
N LYS A 113 2.97 11.84 -12.68
CA LYS A 113 4.03 12.82 -12.91
C LYS A 113 5.41 12.30 -12.52
N CYS A 114 5.50 11.52 -11.43
CA CYS A 114 6.74 10.92 -10.97
C CYS A 114 6.54 9.42 -10.74
N VAL A 115 7.40 8.62 -11.37
CA VAL A 115 7.37 7.16 -11.25
C VAL A 115 8.76 6.64 -10.92
N PHE A 116 8.86 5.85 -9.86
CA PHE A 116 10.05 5.14 -9.45
C PHE A 116 9.92 3.67 -9.83
N VAL A 117 10.97 3.11 -10.43
CA VAL A 117 11.01 1.70 -10.79
C VAL A 117 12.27 1.08 -10.21
N GLU A 118 12.14 0.16 -9.25
CA GLU A 118 13.27 -0.59 -8.70
C GLU A 118 13.49 -1.86 -9.54
N LEU A 119 14.67 -1.95 -10.15
CA LEU A 119 15.20 -3.16 -10.74
C LEU A 119 15.84 -4.01 -9.64
N TYR A 120 15.36 -5.25 -9.50
CA TYR A 120 15.89 -6.22 -8.55
C TYR A 120 16.20 -7.55 -9.24
N ASP A 121 17.06 -8.35 -8.64
CA ASP A 121 17.37 -9.71 -9.09
C ASP A 121 16.87 -10.71 -8.03
N ASP A 122 16.22 -11.79 -8.46
CA ASP A 122 15.62 -12.78 -7.55
C ASP A 122 16.69 -13.50 -6.69
N ASP A 123 17.94 -13.56 -7.17
CA ASP A 123 19.08 -14.11 -6.43
C ASP A 123 19.71 -13.11 -5.43
N SER A 124 19.34 -11.83 -5.50
CA SER A 124 19.87 -10.77 -4.62
C SER A 124 18.97 -10.58 -3.39
N ILE A 125 19.44 -11.04 -2.22
CA ILE A 125 18.72 -10.91 -0.93
C ILE A 125 18.53 -9.43 -0.53
N GLU A 126 19.33 -8.53 -1.10
CA GLU A 126 19.43 -7.11 -0.78
C GLU A 126 18.56 -6.26 -1.74
N CYS A 127 17.35 -5.90 -1.32
CA CYS A 127 16.54 -4.89 -2.02
C CYS A 127 16.77 -3.52 -1.38
N LEU A 128 16.91 -2.47 -2.19
CA LEU A 128 17.11 -1.08 -1.76
C LEU A 128 16.02 -0.63 -0.77
N LEU A 129 14.78 -1.07 -1.02
CA LEU A 129 13.60 -0.67 -0.25
C LEU A 129 13.22 -1.61 0.89
N LYS A 130 13.91 -2.75 1.04
CA LYS A 130 13.84 -3.48 2.31
C LYS A 130 14.51 -2.67 3.43
N SER A 131 15.44 -1.79 3.06
CA SER A 131 16.28 -1.05 3.99
C SER A 131 15.87 0.40 4.15
N ILE A 132 15.17 1.03 3.21
CA ILE A 132 14.70 2.42 3.33
C ILE A 132 13.18 2.49 3.07
N PRO A 133 12.38 3.01 4.03
CA PRO A 133 10.94 3.14 3.84
C PRO A 133 10.57 4.05 2.66
N ILE A 134 9.69 3.58 1.77
CA ILE A 134 9.19 4.33 0.60
C ILE A 134 8.60 5.70 1.00
N LYS A 135 7.97 5.77 2.18
CA LYS A 135 7.40 6.99 2.76
C LYS A 135 8.42 8.11 2.96
N ASN A 136 9.69 7.77 3.19
CA ASN A 136 10.74 8.77 3.36
C ASN A 136 11.25 9.28 2.00
N LEU A 137 11.24 8.41 0.99
CA LEU A 137 11.60 8.78 -0.39
C LEU A 137 10.55 9.69 -1.03
N SER A 138 9.27 9.43 -0.80
CA SER A 138 8.19 10.28 -1.33
C SER A 138 8.19 11.67 -0.69
N GLN A 139 8.56 11.82 0.58
CA GLN A 139 8.69 13.14 1.23
C GLN A 139 9.75 14.05 0.61
N ALA A 140 10.70 13.51 -0.15
CA ALA A 140 11.68 14.32 -0.87
C ALA A 140 11.12 14.99 -2.14
N ILE A 141 9.95 14.57 -2.62
CA ILE A 141 9.35 15.04 -3.87
C ILE A 141 7.94 15.57 -3.56
N ASP A 142 7.65 16.79 -4.01
CA ASP A 142 6.37 17.49 -3.75
C ASP A 142 5.22 17.00 -4.66
N ASP A 143 5.44 15.94 -5.42
CA ASP A 143 4.49 15.34 -6.36
C ASP A 143 4.12 13.92 -5.90
N GLU A 144 2.94 13.46 -6.32
CA GLU A 144 2.48 12.09 -6.11
C GLU A 144 3.39 11.10 -6.84
N VAL A 145 4.16 10.33 -6.09
CA VAL A 145 5.12 9.34 -6.60
C VAL A 145 4.47 7.97 -6.66
N MET A 146 4.43 7.38 -7.85
CA MET A 146 4.11 5.97 -8.03
C MET A 146 5.39 5.13 -8.01
N TYR A 147 5.31 3.95 -7.42
CA TYR A 147 6.46 3.07 -7.26
C TYR A 147 6.15 1.68 -7.83
N TYR A 148 7.10 1.09 -8.56
CA TYR A 148 6.98 -0.25 -9.14
C TYR A 148 8.27 -1.06 -8.97
N LYS A 149 8.13 -2.39 -8.97
CA LYS A 149 9.22 -3.37 -8.97
C LYS A 149 9.25 -4.11 -10.28
N VAL A 150 10.46 -4.34 -10.79
CA VAL A 150 10.65 -5.10 -12.02
C VAL A 150 11.86 -6.01 -11.83
N GLY A 151 11.69 -7.29 -12.16
CA GLY A 151 12.81 -8.23 -12.21
C GLY A 151 13.77 -7.80 -13.32
N ALA A 152 15.04 -7.65 -12.98
CA ALA A 152 16.05 -7.18 -13.92
C ALA A 152 16.34 -8.27 -14.97
N SER A 153 16.07 -7.98 -16.25
CA SER A 153 16.61 -8.78 -17.34
C SER A 153 17.79 -8.06 -18.01
N HIS A 154 18.59 -8.81 -18.78
CA HIS A 154 19.66 -8.26 -19.62
C HIS A 154 19.18 -7.11 -20.53
N ILE A 155 17.91 -7.13 -20.96
CA ILE A 155 17.32 -6.12 -21.84
C ILE A 155 17.13 -4.79 -21.10
N SER A 156 16.65 -4.82 -19.86
CA SER A 156 16.48 -3.60 -19.05
C SER A 156 17.80 -2.98 -18.65
N LEU A 157 18.81 -3.80 -18.32
CA LEU A 157 20.14 -3.32 -17.95
C LEU A 157 20.81 -2.56 -19.10
N GLU A 158 20.75 -3.10 -20.33
CA GLU A 158 21.29 -2.42 -21.51
C GLU A 158 20.49 -1.17 -21.88
N LYS A 159 19.16 -1.20 -21.73
CA LYS A 159 18.28 -0.09 -22.10
C LYS A 159 18.46 1.15 -21.23
N TYR A 160 18.73 0.96 -19.94
CA TYR A 160 18.89 2.05 -18.97
C TYR A 160 20.35 2.27 -18.53
N ASP A 161 21.30 1.61 -19.19
CA ASP A 161 22.75 1.71 -18.93
C ASP A 161 23.12 1.43 -17.46
N ILE A 162 22.56 0.35 -16.90
CA ILE A 162 22.72 -0.03 -15.49
C ILE A 162 23.84 -1.05 -15.33
N SER A 163 24.82 -0.74 -14.47
CA SER A 163 25.99 -1.60 -14.22
C SER A 163 25.88 -2.44 -12.94
N SER A 164 25.03 -2.04 -12.00
CA SER A 164 24.90 -2.66 -10.67
C SER A 164 23.46 -2.69 -10.17
N LEU A 165 23.11 -3.79 -9.49
CA LEU A 165 21.81 -4.03 -8.88
C LEU A 165 21.94 -4.05 -7.34
N PRO A 166 20.89 -3.66 -6.59
CA PRO A 166 19.62 -3.10 -7.07
C PRO A 166 19.79 -1.69 -7.66
N ALA A 167 18.91 -1.31 -8.58
CA ALA A 167 18.93 0.02 -9.20
C ALA A 167 17.55 0.66 -9.18
N LEU A 168 17.48 1.94 -8.81
CA LEU A 168 16.26 2.73 -8.78
C LEU A 168 16.21 3.66 -9.99
N LEU A 169 15.34 3.37 -10.96
CA LEU A 169 15.07 4.22 -12.10
C LEU A 169 14.07 5.32 -11.70
N ILE A 170 14.33 6.54 -12.15
CA ILE A 170 13.49 7.71 -11.88
C ILE A 170 12.91 8.21 -13.20
N PHE A 171 11.59 8.27 -13.27
CA PHE A 171 10.87 8.81 -14.40
C PHE A 171 10.04 10.02 -14.00
N LYS A 172 9.97 11.00 -14.91
CA LYS A 172 9.21 12.24 -14.75
C LYS A 172 8.45 12.57 -16.04
N ASN A 173 7.14 12.78 -15.92
CA ASN A 173 6.25 13.12 -17.04
C ASN A 173 6.42 12.23 -18.28
N GLY A 174 6.63 10.92 -18.10
CA GLY A 174 6.85 10.01 -19.22
C GLY A 174 8.32 9.76 -19.58
N ASN A 175 9.27 10.56 -19.08
CA ASN A 175 10.67 10.53 -19.49
C ASN A 175 11.58 9.94 -18.42
N PHE A 176 12.65 9.26 -18.84
CA PHE A 176 13.69 8.76 -17.95
C PHE A 176 14.65 9.89 -17.58
N GLU A 177 14.75 10.22 -16.29
CA GLU A 177 15.61 11.29 -15.78
C GLU A 177 16.97 10.77 -15.30
N GLY A 178 17.01 9.53 -14.81
CA GLY A 178 18.24 8.88 -14.39
C GLY A 178 18.00 7.68 -13.50
N ALA A 179 19.09 7.03 -13.10
CA ALA A 179 19.09 5.88 -12.21
C ALA A 179 20.02 6.11 -11.01
N VAL A 180 19.64 5.54 -9.88
CA VAL A 180 20.51 5.42 -8.70
C VAL A 180 20.82 3.95 -8.51
N GLU A 181 22.07 3.57 -8.75
CA GLU A 181 22.54 2.20 -8.60
C GLU A 181 23.15 1.95 -7.22
N GLY A 182 23.09 0.68 -6.79
CA GLY A 182 23.70 0.17 -5.57
C GLY A 182 22.72 0.08 -4.40
N TYR A 183 23.16 -0.58 -3.33
CA TYR A 183 22.38 -0.73 -2.09
C TYR A 183 22.59 0.46 -1.14
N TYR A 184 21.53 0.90 -0.46
CA TYR A 184 21.57 1.96 0.55
C TYR A 184 20.94 1.46 1.83
N SER A 185 21.65 1.64 2.93
CA SER A 185 21.18 1.32 4.28
C SER A 185 20.39 2.48 4.90
N LEU A 186 19.72 2.25 6.04
CA LEU A 186 18.99 3.28 6.80
C LEU A 186 19.89 4.49 7.13
N ASP A 187 21.17 4.26 7.41
CA ASP A 187 22.14 5.32 7.75
C ASP A 187 22.52 6.20 6.54
N GLU A 188 22.22 5.73 5.32
CA GLU A 188 22.57 6.40 4.05
C GLU A 188 21.36 7.02 3.35
N GLU A 189 20.20 7.05 4.03
CA GLU A 189 18.95 7.60 3.51
C GLU A 189 19.12 9.03 2.98
N GLU A 190 19.77 9.92 3.73
CA GLU A 190 20.00 11.31 3.31
C GLU A 190 20.85 11.44 2.03
N VAL A 191 21.73 10.47 1.77
CA VAL A 191 22.57 10.44 0.57
C VAL A 191 21.73 10.04 -0.64
N LEU A 192 20.89 9.02 -0.47
CA LEU A 192 19.94 8.57 -1.49
C LEU A 192 18.95 9.69 -1.85
N LEU A 193 18.35 10.33 -0.84
CA LEU A 193 17.42 11.45 -1.04
C LEU A 193 18.06 12.61 -1.79
N ARG A 194 19.32 12.94 -1.48
CA ARG A 194 20.07 13.97 -2.20
C ARG A 194 20.26 13.61 -3.67
N LYS A 195 20.67 12.36 -3.97
CA LYS A 195 20.83 11.89 -5.37
C LYS A 195 19.51 11.95 -6.13
N ILE A 196 18.42 11.47 -5.51
CA ILE A 196 17.07 11.53 -6.10
C ILE A 196 16.67 12.98 -6.38
N LYS A 197 16.86 13.90 -5.42
CA LYS A 197 16.56 15.34 -5.61
C LYS A 197 17.42 15.96 -6.71
N THR A 198 18.68 15.59 -6.84
CA THR A 198 19.55 16.07 -7.92
C THR A 198 19.06 15.61 -9.28
N ILE A 199 18.57 14.37 -9.39
CA ILE A 199 18.01 13.82 -10.63
C ILE A 199 16.65 14.46 -10.93
N TYR A 200 15.79 14.62 -9.92
CA TYR A 200 14.43 15.13 -10.09
C TYR A 200 14.36 16.64 -10.43
N ASN A 201 15.27 17.44 -9.86
CA ASN A 201 15.34 18.89 -10.08
C ASN A 201 16.23 19.28 -11.27
N LYS A 202 16.72 18.30 -12.02
CA LYS A 202 17.43 18.51 -13.29
C LYS A 202 16.46 19.01 -14.36
#